data_AF-A0A4Y8MXE3-F1
#
_entry.id   AF-A0A4Y8MXE3-F1
#
_cell.length_a   1.000
_cell.length_b   1.000
_cell.length_c   1.000
_cell.angle_alpha   90.00
_cell.angle_beta   90.00
_cell.angle_gamma   90.00
#
_symmetry.space_group_name_H-M   'P 1'
#
loop_
_entity.id
_entity.type
_entity.pdbx_description
1 polymer ?
#
loop_
_entity_poly.entity_id
_entity_poly.type
_entity_poly.pdbx_seq_one_letter_code
_entity_poly.pdbx_strand_id
1 'polypeptide(L)'
;MKPEVFFEKVSERKLDALRRIAIVSDVELKHRPSLSPEYEFSKYEGMTEKDYFFFDEVDFSEDITYCFRFELGEYGYRVENEDDLYPAKDDMGTGEFKLQVGAFDRRRRTCEIRGSLHGSTFDINGEFVDPELNYKITGVSAEQKIKLSLFQELLLEGYLLELEGNQRMSFFSYFTAMESFVTVQLEGFVQSLTSELQEPFERLPFDAKLRIYAKELLSTTDFSKVPVWSELSGKLKRLKSLRNDIAHAKGTTSNIAAQDVDDAFACACILFSLAPERTNWKPVYSYLLA
;
A
#
# COMPACT_ATOMS: atom_id res chain seq x y z
N MET A 1 13.78 10.15 20.56
CA MET A 1 12.48 9.92 21.26
C MET A 1 12.54 8.58 21.98
N LYS A 2 11.79 8.37 23.07
CA LYS A 2 11.62 7.02 23.66
C LYS A 2 10.91 6.13 22.63
N PRO A 3 11.29 4.85 22.46
CA PRO A 3 10.64 3.99 21.47
C PRO A 3 9.14 3.76 21.73
N GLU A 4 8.65 4.04 22.95
CA GLU A 4 7.22 4.14 23.29
C GLU A 4 6.43 5.08 22.34
N VAL A 5 7.01 6.23 21.95
CA VAL A 5 6.36 7.20 21.05
C VAL A 5 6.32 6.71 19.59
N PHE A 6 7.19 5.76 19.22
CA PHE A 6 7.23 5.19 17.88
C PHE A 6 6.01 4.31 17.61
N PHE A 7 5.61 3.47 18.59
CA PHE A 7 4.44 2.62 18.46
C PHE A 7 3.12 3.43 18.43
N GLU A 8 3.09 4.60 19.05
CA GLU A 8 1.91 5.49 19.06
C GLU A 8 1.69 6.21 17.73
N LYS A 9 2.77 6.56 17.00
CA LYS A 9 2.68 7.34 15.75
C LYS A 9 2.68 6.50 14.47
N VAL A 10 2.97 5.20 14.56
CA VAL A 10 3.12 4.33 13.38
C VAL A 10 1.84 4.23 12.55
N SER A 11 0.67 4.22 13.20
CA SER A 11 -0.65 4.11 12.56
C SER A 11 -0.90 5.22 11.55
N GLU A 12 -0.47 6.45 11.84
CA GLU A 12 -0.64 7.62 10.99
C GLU A 12 0.38 7.71 9.84
N ARG A 13 1.48 6.94 9.91
CA ARG A 13 2.63 7.05 9.00
C ARG A 13 2.98 5.74 8.28
N LYS A 14 2.08 4.76 8.23
CA LYS A 14 2.34 3.45 7.61
C LYS A 14 2.75 3.54 6.14
N LEU A 15 2.04 4.35 5.35
CA LEU A 15 2.33 4.51 3.92
C LEU A 15 3.73 5.12 3.69
N ASP A 16 4.11 6.10 4.51
CA ASP A 16 5.46 6.70 4.47
C ASP A 16 6.55 5.71 4.87
N ALA A 17 6.29 4.86 5.87
CA ALA A 17 7.20 3.79 6.25
C ALA A 17 7.34 2.78 5.11
N LEU A 18 6.22 2.40 4.48
CA LEU A 18 6.20 1.51 3.32
C LEU A 18 7.04 2.06 2.18
N ARG A 19 6.91 3.34 1.79
CA ARG A 19 7.73 4.00 0.74
C ARG A 19 9.24 3.83 0.95
N ARG A 20 9.68 3.64 2.19
CA ARG A 20 11.09 3.46 2.53
C ARG A 20 11.51 1.99 2.60
N ILE A 21 10.57 1.09 2.90
CA ILE A 21 10.80 -0.35 3.05
C ILE A 21 10.63 -1.09 1.73
N ALA A 22 9.47 -0.92 1.11
CA ALA A 22 9.03 -1.52 -0.14
C ALA A 22 8.92 -0.41 -1.17
N ILE A 23 9.28 -0.66 -2.42
CA ILE A 23 9.40 0.37 -3.46
C ILE A 23 7.99 0.87 -3.84
N VAL A 24 7.35 1.66 -2.96
CA VAL A 24 6.05 2.28 -3.13
C VAL A 24 6.29 3.66 -3.69
N SER A 25 5.64 3.96 -4.80
CA SER A 25 5.72 5.26 -5.45
C SER A 25 4.34 5.76 -5.80
N ASP A 26 4.32 7.02 -6.19
CA ASP A 26 3.18 7.59 -6.88
C ASP A 26 3.36 7.39 -8.38
N VAL A 27 2.32 6.88 -9.04
CA VAL A 27 2.27 6.69 -10.49
C VAL A 27 1.15 7.57 -11.01
N GLU A 28 1.50 8.48 -11.93
CA GLU A 28 0.54 9.32 -12.63
C GLU A 28 0.12 8.62 -13.91
N LEU A 29 -1.18 8.45 -14.08
CA LEU A 29 -1.79 7.80 -15.23
C LEU A 29 -2.84 8.72 -15.84
N LYS A 30 -3.11 8.51 -17.13
CA LYS A 30 -4.11 9.24 -17.89
C LYS A 30 -5.16 8.26 -18.38
N HIS A 31 -6.43 8.67 -18.33
CA HIS A 31 -7.54 7.89 -18.86
C HIS A 31 -8.46 8.77 -19.68
N ARG A 32 -9.04 8.20 -20.74
CA ARG A 32 -10.09 8.84 -21.53
C ARG A 32 -11.38 8.10 -21.24
N PRO A 33 -12.33 8.75 -20.55
CA PRO A 33 -13.53 8.07 -20.12
C PRO A 33 -14.44 7.77 -21.30
N SER A 34 -15.14 6.63 -21.25
CA SER A 34 -16.22 6.35 -22.18
C SER A 34 -17.39 7.30 -21.93
N LEU A 35 -17.64 8.23 -22.86
CA LEU A 35 -18.74 9.19 -22.78
C LEU A 35 -20.09 8.64 -23.27
N SER A 36 -20.25 7.32 -23.33
CA SER A 36 -21.52 6.71 -23.75
C SER A 36 -22.62 7.06 -22.72
N PRO A 37 -23.67 7.81 -23.10
CA PRO A 37 -24.68 8.21 -22.14
C PRO A 37 -25.40 7.00 -21.56
N GLU A 38 -25.69 7.03 -20.26
CA GLU A 38 -26.58 6.06 -19.65
C GLU A 38 -28.03 6.34 -20.07
N TYR A 39 -28.48 5.67 -21.13
CA TYR A 39 -29.81 5.86 -21.71
C TYR A 39 -30.97 5.49 -20.78
N GLU A 40 -30.71 4.75 -19.71
CA GLU A 40 -31.68 4.45 -18.65
C GLU A 40 -31.99 5.67 -17.77
N PHE A 41 -30.99 6.55 -17.56
CA PHE A 41 -31.13 7.76 -16.74
C PHE A 41 -31.34 9.04 -17.57
N SER A 42 -30.78 9.08 -18.78
CA SER A 42 -30.85 10.23 -19.69
C SER A 42 -31.37 9.76 -21.05
N LYS A 43 -32.69 9.83 -21.28
CA LYS A 43 -33.25 9.52 -22.60
C LYS A 43 -32.60 10.38 -23.67
N TYR A 44 -32.17 9.76 -24.76
CA TYR A 44 -31.52 10.47 -25.86
C TYR A 44 -32.52 11.40 -26.56
N GLU A 45 -32.25 12.71 -26.54
CA GLU A 45 -33.12 13.74 -27.13
C GLU A 45 -32.34 14.72 -28.02
N GLY A 46 -31.46 14.18 -28.89
CA GLY A 46 -30.83 14.88 -30.00
C GLY A 46 -30.37 16.32 -29.70
N MET A 47 -31.09 17.31 -30.24
CA MET A 47 -30.75 18.75 -30.18
C MET A 47 -31.11 19.45 -28.87
N THR A 48 -31.39 18.72 -27.80
CA THR A 48 -31.73 19.33 -26.51
C THR A 48 -30.47 19.50 -25.68
N GLU A 49 -30.17 20.74 -25.30
CA GLU A 49 -29.09 21.05 -24.36
C GLU A 49 -29.48 20.59 -22.96
N LYS A 50 -28.73 19.61 -22.44
CA LYS A 50 -28.93 19.05 -21.10
C LYS A 50 -27.68 18.31 -20.62
N ASP A 51 -27.74 17.83 -19.38
CA ASP A 51 -26.73 16.95 -18.82
C ASP A 51 -26.92 15.51 -19.32
N TYR A 52 -25.87 14.97 -19.93
CA TYR A 52 -25.77 13.56 -20.28
C TYR A 52 -24.88 12.87 -19.26
N PHE A 53 -25.46 11.96 -18.48
CA PHE A 53 -24.72 11.20 -17.47
C PHE A 53 -24.02 10.01 -18.08
N PHE A 54 -22.80 9.73 -17.62
CA PHE A 54 -22.03 8.57 -18.02
C PHE A 54 -21.40 7.90 -16.79
N PHE A 55 -21.07 6.63 -16.99
CA PHE A 55 -20.37 5.80 -16.04
C PHE A 55 -19.20 5.13 -16.76
N ASP A 56 -18.06 5.10 -16.08
CA ASP A 56 -16.90 4.37 -16.53
C ASP A 56 -16.21 3.65 -15.37
N GLU A 57 -15.56 2.53 -15.67
CA GLU A 57 -14.72 1.80 -14.72
C GLU A 57 -13.28 1.84 -15.23
N VAL A 58 -12.42 2.56 -14.52
CA VAL A 58 -10.99 2.62 -14.84
C VAL A 58 -10.31 1.41 -14.23
N ASP A 59 -9.83 0.50 -15.08
CA ASP A 59 -9.00 -0.65 -14.69
C ASP A 59 -7.51 -0.32 -14.91
N PHE A 60 -6.75 -0.33 -13.82
CA PHE A 60 -5.30 -0.10 -13.81
C PHE A 60 -4.53 -1.34 -13.33
N SER A 61 -5.11 -2.52 -13.52
CA SER A 61 -4.53 -3.80 -13.09
C SER A 61 -3.32 -4.26 -13.91
N GLU A 62 -3.16 -3.75 -15.14
CA GLU A 62 -1.98 -4.00 -15.96
C GLU A 62 -0.77 -3.18 -15.47
N ASP A 63 -1.00 -1.94 -15.02
CA ASP A 63 0.07 -1.03 -14.59
C ASP A 63 0.46 -1.20 -13.13
N ILE A 64 -0.52 -1.49 -12.26
CA ILE A 64 -0.37 -1.48 -10.81
C ILE A 64 -0.60 -2.89 -10.26
N THR A 65 0.26 -3.34 -9.35
CA THR A 65 0.08 -4.61 -8.63
C THR A 65 -0.59 -4.40 -7.28
N TYR A 66 -0.05 -3.47 -6.49
CA TYR A 66 -0.58 -3.11 -5.16
C TYR A 66 -1.09 -1.68 -5.24
N CYS A 67 -2.36 -1.46 -4.91
CA CYS A 67 -2.99 -0.15 -4.96
C CYS A 67 -3.48 0.25 -3.57
N PHE A 68 -2.93 1.32 -3.00
CA PHE A 68 -3.26 1.77 -1.64
C PHE A 68 -4.18 2.99 -1.64
N ARG A 69 -3.92 3.91 -2.57
CA ARG A 69 -4.62 5.18 -2.70
C ARG A 69 -4.83 5.53 -4.17
N PHE A 70 -6.00 6.07 -4.46
CA PHE A 70 -6.33 6.74 -5.71
C PHE A 70 -6.65 8.21 -5.40
N GLU A 71 -6.14 9.11 -6.21
CA GLU A 71 -6.39 10.55 -6.13
C GLU A 71 -6.66 11.06 -7.54
N LEU A 72 -7.85 11.63 -7.74
CA LEU A 72 -8.19 12.30 -8.99
C LEU A 72 -7.41 13.62 -9.06
N GLY A 73 -6.67 13.81 -10.15
CA GLY A 73 -5.99 15.06 -10.46
C GLY A 73 -6.87 15.96 -11.33
N GLU A 74 -6.23 16.67 -12.24
CA GLU A 74 -6.90 17.49 -13.23
C GLU A 74 -7.67 16.65 -14.24
N TYR A 75 -8.79 17.18 -14.72
CA TYR A 75 -9.63 16.54 -15.71
C TYR A 75 -10.32 17.59 -16.57
N GLY A 76 -10.68 17.20 -17.80
CA GLY A 76 -11.33 18.09 -18.75
C GLY A 76 -10.71 18.01 -20.14
N TYR A 77 -10.91 19.07 -20.91
CA TYR A 77 -10.46 19.19 -22.29
C TYR A 77 -9.06 19.76 -22.36
N ARG A 78 -8.24 19.16 -23.23
CA ARG A 78 -6.91 19.67 -23.57
C ARG A 78 -7.05 20.67 -24.71
N VAL A 79 -6.60 21.91 -24.50
CA VAL A 79 -6.51 22.94 -25.55
C VAL A 79 -5.19 22.78 -26.30
N GLU A 80 -5.20 22.93 -27.62
CA GLU A 80 -3.99 22.80 -28.44
C GLU A 80 -2.87 23.73 -27.95
N ASN A 81 -1.69 23.15 -27.68
CA ASN A 81 -0.48 23.82 -27.15
C ASN A 81 -0.51 24.18 -25.65
N GLU A 82 -1.48 23.67 -24.89
CA GLU A 82 -1.50 23.80 -23.43
C GLU A 82 -1.46 22.42 -22.75
N ASP A 83 -0.81 22.37 -21.58
CA ASP A 83 -0.72 21.16 -20.77
C ASP A 83 -1.91 20.97 -19.83
N ASP A 84 -2.58 22.08 -19.50
CA ASP A 84 -3.69 22.18 -18.55
C ASP A 84 -4.98 21.58 -19.12
N LEU A 85 -5.82 21.04 -18.23
CA LEU A 85 -7.14 20.51 -18.55
C LEU A 85 -8.25 21.44 -18.05
N TYR A 86 -9.17 21.77 -18.96
CA TYR A 86 -10.27 22.69 -18.68
C TYR A 86 -11.61 21.94 -18.56
N PRO A 87 -12.39 22.16 -17.50
CA PRO A 87 -13.63 21.42 -17.28
C PRO A 87 -14.74 21.79 -18.26
N ALA A 88 -14.63 22.87 -19.02
CA ALA A 88 -15.59 23.25 -20.06
C ALA A 88 -14.87 23.49 -21.39
N LYS A 89 -15.60 23.37 -22.50
CA LYS A 89 -15.05 23.61 -23.85
C LYS A 89 -14.98 25.10 -24.19
N ASP A 90 -15.87 25.90 -23.61
CA ASP A 90 -15.92 27.34 -23.82
C ASP A 90 -16.36 28.12 -22.57
N ASP A 91 -16.22 29.45 -22.64
CA ASP A 91 -16.58 30.39 -21.58
C ASP A 91 -18.10 30.47 -21.32
N MET A 92 -18.92 29.89 -22.20
CA MET A 92 -20.39 29.85 -22.05
C MET A 92 -20.84 28.63 -21.22
N GLY A 93 -19.93 27.70 -20.92
CA GLY A 93 -20.23 26.47 -20.18
C GLY A 93 -20.73 25.33 -21.07
N THR A 94 -20.66 25.47 -22.40
CA THR A 94 -20.96 24.36 -23.30
C THR A 94 -19.86 23.31 -23.20
N GLY A 95 -20.25 22.05 -23.13
CA GLY A 95 -19.33 20.96 -22.85
C GLY A 95 -18.82 20.95 -21.42
N GLU A 96 -19.54 21.53 -20.45
CA GLU A 96 -19.16 21.42 -19.04
C GLU A 96 -19.13 19.95 -18.62
N PHE A 97 -17.94 19.49 -18.28
CA PHE A 97 -17.61 18.14 -17.89
C PHE A 97 -17.42 18.10 -16.37
N LYS A 98 -18.31 17.38 -15.69
CA LYS A 98 -18.26 17.18 -14.24
C LYS A 98 -17.90 15.75 -13.94
N LEU A 99 -16.94 15.55 -13.03
CA LEU A 99 -16.52 14.23 -12.59
C LEU A 99 -16.69 14.06 -11.09
N GLN A 100 -17.10 12.84 -10.73
CA GLN A 100 -17.15 12.33 -9.38
C GLN A 100 -16.50 10.95 -9.35
N VAL A 101 -15.55 10.80 -8.42
CA VAL A 101 -14.97 9.49 -8.09
C VAL A 101 -15.98 8.68 -7.29
N GLY A 102 -16.30 7.49 -7.76
CA GLY A 102 -17.20 6.53 -7.12
C GLY A 102 -16.44 5.57 -6.21
N ALA A 103 -16.84 4.29 -6.25
CA ALA A 103 -16.18 3.25 -5.48
C ALA A 103 -14.75 2.97 -6.00
N PHE A 104 -13.83 2.74 -5.08
CA PHE A 104 -12.44 2.38 -5.38
C PHE A 104 -12.14 0.99 -4.81
N ASP A 105 -11.87 0.03 -5.70
CA ASP A 105 -11.57 -1.36 -5.35
C ASP A 105 -10.06 -1.61 -5.47
N ARG A 106 -9.41 -1.78 -4.33
CA ARG A 106 -7.95 -1.99 -4.25
C ARG A 106 -7.49 -3.37 -4.76
N ARG A 107 -8.36 -4.39 -4.69
CA ARG A 107 -8.05 -5.77 -5.11
C ARG A 107 -8.22 -5.94 -6.60
N ARG A 108 -9.36 -5.47 -7.11
CA ARG A 108 -9.65 -5.47 -8.54
C ARG A 108 -8.81 -4.43 -9.27
N ARG A 109 -8.32 -3.42 -8.54
CA ARG A 109 -7.55 -2.28 -9.06
C ARG A 109 -8.38 -1.52 -10.06
N THR A 110 -9.61 -1.25 -9.64
CA THR A 110 -10.57 -0.49 -10.43
C THR A 110 -11.07 0.71 -9.64
N CYS A 111 -11.46 1.75 -10.37
CA CYS A 111 -12.13 2.90 -9.81
C CYS A 111 -13.34 3.26 -10.66
N GLU A 112 -14.51 3.35 -10.02
CA GLU A 112 -15.69 3.87 -10.67
C GLU A 112 -15.55 5.38 -10.87
N ILE A 113 -15.86 5.84 -12.06
CA ILE A 113 -15.95 7.25 -12.41
C ILE A 113 -17.35 7.52 -12.91
N ARG A 114 -17.97 8.55 -12.33
CA ARG A 114 -19.29 9.02 -12.72
C ARG A 114 -19.16 10.47 -13.14
N GLY A 115 -19.90 10.86 -14.15
CA GLY A 115 -19.88 12.24 -14.56
C GLY A 115 -21.09 12.66 -15.35
N SER A 116 -21.09 13.95 -15.68
CA SER A 116 -22.06 14.53 -16.59
C SER A 116 -21.35 15.41 -17.59
N LEU A 117 -21.87 15.42 -18.81
CA LEU A 117 -21.45 16.34 -19.85
C LEU A 117 -22.65 17.21 -20.24
N HIS A 118 -22.52 18.52 -20.09
CA HIS A 118 -23.53 19.48 -20.49
C HIS A 118 -23.39 19.85 -21.96
N GLY A 119 -24.46 19.77 -22.73
CA GLY A 119 -24.46 20.25 -24.12
C GLY A 119 -25.51 19.55 -24.97
N SER A 120 -25.47 19.77 -26.28
CA SER A 120 -26.26 18.99 -27.25
C SER A 120 -25.45 17.81 -27.78
N THR A 121 -26.10 16.84 -28.43
CA THR A 121 -25.39 15.68 -28.99
C THR A 121 -24.39 16.05 -30.10
N PHE A 122 -24.54 17.22 -30.74
CA PHE A 122 -23.57 17.74 -31.71
C PHE A 122 -22.30 18.23 -31.01
N ASP A 123 -22.43 18.78 -29.80
CA ASP A 123 -21.30 19.26 -29.02
C ASP A 123 -20.56 18.10 -28.37
N ILE A 124 -21.27 17.01 -28.06
CA ILE A 124 -20.71 15.79 -27.44
C ILE A 124 -20.00 14.90 -28.48
N ASN A 125 -20.57 14.71 -29.67
CA ASN A 125 -20.02 13.84 -30.73
C ASN A 125 -19.27 14.63 -31.86
N GLY A 126 -18.94 15.90 -31.62
CA GLY A 126 -18.34 16.81 -32.62
C GLY A 126 -16.80 16.73 -32.73
N GLU A 127 -16.19 17.71 -33.40
CA GLU A 127 -14.74 17.80 -33.71
C GLU A 127 -13.81 18.02 -32.50
N PHE A 128 -14.33 17.99 -31.28
CA PHE A 128 -13.56 18.28 -30.08
C PHE A 128 -12.86 17.03 -29.55
N VAL A 129 -11.66 17.20 -28.98
CA VAL A 129 -10.91 16.13 -28.31
C VAL A 129 -11.72 15.60 -27.14
N ASP A 130 -11.80 14.27 -27.00
CA ASP A 130 -12.42 13.63 -25.83
C ASP A 130 -11.76 14.14 -24.53
N PRO A 131 -12.54 14.38 -23.46
CA PRO A 131 -11.97 14.83 -22.20
C PRO A 131 -10.99 13.78 -21.67
N GLU A 132 -9.95 14.25 -21.02
CA GLU A 132 -8.95 13.42 -20.35
C GLU A 132 -9.12 13.58 -18.84
N LEU A 133 -8.78 12.55 -18.08
CA LEU A 133 -8.61 12.67 -16.65
C LEU A 133 -7.24 12.14 -16.25
N ASN A 134 -6.52 12.97 -15.49
CA ASN A 134 -5.27 12.60 -14.87
C ASN A 134 -5.57 12.11 -13.46
N TYR A 135 -4.92 11.03 -13.06
CA TYR A 135 -5.06 10.50 -11.70
C TYR A 135 -3.75 9.94 -11.21
N LYS A 136 -3.64 9.92 -9.89
CA LYS A 136 -2.44 9.51 -9.17
C LYS A 136 -2.77 8.30 -8.33
N ILE A 137 -2.01 7.23 -8.54
CA ILE A 137 -2.09 6.01 -7.74
C ILE A 137 -0.87 5.93 -6.84
N THR A 138 -1.07 5.82 -5.53
CA THR A 138 0.01 5.42 -4.62
C THR A 138 -0.01 3.91 -4.49
N GLY A 139 1.07 3.26 -4.92
CA GLY A 139 1.13 1.82 -5.01
C GLY A 139 2.48 1.27 -5.44
N VAL A 140 2.46 0.04 -5.94
CA VAL A 140 3.61 -0.63 -6.55
C VAL A 140 3.24 -1.01 -7.97
N SER A 141 4.00 -0.55 -8.95
CA SER A 141 3.79 -0.89 -10.35
C SER A 141 4.17 -2.35 -10.65
N ALA A 142 3.67 -2.90 -11.77
CA ALA A 142 4.03 -4.23 -12.23
C ALA A 142 5.56 -4.42 -12.38
N GLU A 143 6.26 -3.39 -12.87
CA GLU A 143 7.72 -3.40 -13.01
C GLU A 143 8.46 -3.40 -11.65
N GLN A 144 7.95 -2.64 -10.69
CA GLN A 144 8.53 -2.56 -9.35
C GLN A 144 8.34 -3.87 -8.58
N LYS A 145 7.22 -4.57 -8.80
CA LYS A 145 6.91 -5.85 -8.16
C LYS A 145 8.04 -6.86 -8.32
N ILE A 146 8.63 -6.95 -9.52
CA ILE A 146 9.70 -7.91 -9.85
C ILE A 146 10.94 -7.72 -8.94
N LYS A 147 11.11 -6.54 -8.36
CA LYS A 147 12.25 -6.18 -7.50
C LYS A 147 11.95 -6.41 -6.02
N LEU A 148 10.74 -6.82 -5.67
CA LEU A 148 10.36 -7.07 -4.29
C LEU A 148 10.86 -8.44 -3.84
N SER A 149 11.38 -8.47 -2.62
CA SER A 149 11.60 -9.72 -1.89
C SER A 149 10.31 -10.18 -1.21
N LEU A 150 10.23 -11.47 -0.89
CA LEU A 150 9.04 -12.08 -0.27
C LEU A 150 8.56 -11.33 0.98
N PHE A 151 9.46 -10.89 1.87
CA PHE A 151 9.06 -10.16 3.07
C PHE A 151 8.46 -8.78 2.74
N GLN A 152 8.90 -8.12 1.67
CA GLN A 152 8.32 -6.85 1.22
C GLN A 152 6.93 -7.07 0.62
N GLU A 153 6.73 -8.14 -0.16
CA GLU A 153 5.41 -8.51 -0.66
C GLU A 153 4.42 -8.80 0.48
N LEU A 154 4.84 -9.59 1.47
CA LEU A 154 4.03 -9.89 2.67
C LEU A 154 3.71 -8.64 3.49
N LEU A 155 4.62 -7.67 3.54
CA LEU A 155 4.38 -6.41 4.20
C LEU A 155 3.33 -5.57 3.45
N LEU A 156 3.44 -5.46 2.12
CA LEU A 156 2.48 -4.73 1.30
C LEU A 156 1.10 -5.38 1.32
N GLU A 157 1.04 -6.70 1.23
CA GLU A 157 -0.19 -7.48 1.35
C GLU A 157 -0.84 -7.29 2.72
N GLY A 158 -0.04 -7.29 3.79
CA GLY A 158 -0.54 -7.01 5.13
C GLY A 158 -1.19 -5.64 5.25
N TYR A 159 -0.63 -4.62 4.59
CA TYR A 159 -1.21 -3.28 4.58
C TYR A 159 -2.46 -3.18 3.72
N LEU A 160 -2.50 -3.86 2.57
CA LEU A 160 -3.69 -3.95 1.74
C LEU A 160 -4.86 -4.59 2.52
N LEU A 161 -4.62 -5.72 3.18
CA LEU A 161 -5.60 -6.40 4.04
C LEU A 161 -6.08 -5.51 5.19
N GLU A 162 -5.21 -4.66 5.72
CA GLU A 162 -5.57 -3.71 6.76
C GLU A 162 -6.55 -2.65 6.25
N LEU A 163 -6.28 -2.07 5.08
CA LEU A 163 -7.17 -1.09 4.43
C LEU A 163 -8.55 -1.69 4.08
N GLU A 164 -8.63 -3.00 3.89
CA GLU A 164 -9.86 -3.77 3.68
C GLU A 164 -10.60 -4.11 4.98
N GLY A 165 -10.04 -3.76 6.14
CA GLY A 165 -10.59 -4.09 7.46
C GLY A 165 -10.31 -5.53 7.91
N ASN A 166 -9.50 -6.30 7.17
CA ASN A 166 -9.13 -7.67 7.52
C ASN A 166 -7.94 -7.71 8.50
N GLN A 167 -8.19 -7.26 9.72
CA GLN A 167 -7.18 -7.14 10.79
C GLN A 167 -6.48 -8.46 11.08
N ARG A 168 -7.21 -9.58 11.07
CA ARG A 168 -6.65 -10.90 11.34
C ARG A 168 -5.59 -11.28 10.31
N MET A 169 -5.95 -11.24 9.03
CA MET A 169 -5.02 -11.61 7.96
C MET A 169 -3.86 -10.61 7.85
N SER A 170 -4.13 -9.32 8.04
CA SER A 170 -3.09 -8.28 8.09
C SER A 170 -2.01 -8.59 9.14
N PHE A 171 -2.42 -8.89 10.38
CA PHE A 171 -1.52 -9.29 11.46
C PHE A 171 -0.66 -10.51 11.11
N PHE A 172 -1.27 -11.57 10.56
CA PHE A 172 -0.52 -12.76 10.16
C PHE A 172 0.47 -12.43 9.04
N SER A 173 0.07 -11.61 8.07
CA SER A 173 0.94 -11.19 6.97
C SER A 173 2.16 -10.42 7.47
N TYR A 174 1.97 -9.45 8.39
CA TYR A 174 3.10 -8.73 9.01
C TYR A 174 4.00 -9.65 9.83
N PHE A 175 3.41 -10.61 10.57
CA PHE A 175 4.20 -11.57 11.34
C PHE A 175 5.06 -12.46 10.43
N THR A 176 4.46 -12.98 9.36
CA THR A 176 5.18 -13.80 8.36
C THR A 176 6.22 -12.98 7.60
N ALA A 177 5.97 -11.69 7.34
CA ALA A 177 6.99 -10.79 6.78
C ALA A 177 8.23 -10.72 7.68
N MET A 178 8.05 -10.59 9.00
CA MET A 178 9.17 -10.61 9.96
C MET A 178 9.92 -11.95 9.96
N GLU A 179 9.21 -13.08 9.93
CA GLU A 179 9.81 -14.42 9.86
C GLU A 179 10.63 -14.61 8.57
N SER A 180 10.07 -14.21 7.43
CA SER A 180 10.72 -14.27 6.12
C SER A 180 11.97 -13.41 6.08
N PHE A 181 11.88 -12.15 6.56
CA PHE A 181 13.01 -11.24 6.60
C PHE A 181 14.17 -11.80 7.44
N VAL A 182 13.90 -12.25 8.67
CA VAL A 182 14.95 -12.81 9.54
C VAL A 182 15.59 -14.04 8.91
N THR A 183 14.81 -14.86 8.20
CA THR A 183 15.35 -16.03 7.48
C THR A 183 16.31 -15.60 6.37
N VAL A 184 15.92 -14.64 5.53
CA VAL A 184 16.77 -14.10 4.46
C VAL A 184 18.07 -13.50 5.01
N GLN A 185 17.97 -12.70 6.08
CA GLN A 185 19.16 -12.08 6.69
C GLN A 185 20.14 -13.10 7.29
N LEU A 186 19.68 -14.32 7.57
CA LEU A 186 20.50 -15.39 8.12
C LEU A 186 21.03 -16.36 7.05
N GLU A 187 20.67 -16.22 5.77
CA GLU A 187 21.11 -17.13 4.71
C GLU A 187 22.64 -17.21 4.60
N GLY A 188 23.33 -16.07 4.64
CA GLY A 188 24.80 -16.03 4.64
C GLY A 188 25.42 -16.71 5.87
N PHE A 189 24.79 -16.54 7.04
CA PHE A 189 25.20 -17.25 8.26
C PHE A 189 25.01 -18.77 8.09
N VAL A 190 23.88 -19.22 7.56
CA VAL A 190 23.59 -20.64 7.31
C VAL A 190 24.60 -21.25 6.34
N GLN A 191 24.96 -20.55 5.27
CA GLN A 191 25.95 -21.00 4.31
C GLN A 191 27.35 -21.15 4.93
N SER A 192 27.65 -20.39 6.00
CA SER A 192 28.91 -20.52 6.75
C SER A 192 28.94 -21.71 7.71
N LEU A 193 27.78 -22.30 8.02
CA LEU A 193 27.67 -23.49 8.87
C LEU A 193 28.09 -24.75 8.10
N THR A 194 28.61 -25.75 8.83
CA THR A 194 28.81 -27.08 8.28
C THR A 194 27.46 -27.68 7.84
N SER A 195 27.46 -28.52 6.81
CA SER A 195 26.24 -29.14 6.26
C SER A 195 25.40 -29.86 7.33
N GLU A 196 26.05 -30.45 8.33
CA GLU A 196 25.43 -31.12 9.48
C GLU A 196 24.61 -30.17 10.37
N LEU A 197 24.93 -28.88 10.39
CA LEU A 197 24.29 -27.86 11.21
C LEU A 197 23.25 -27.02 10.44
N GLN A 198 23.22 -27.11 9.11
CA GLN A 198 22.29 -26.35 8.27
C GLN A 198 20.82 -26.78 8.51
N GLU A 199 20.51 -28.08 8.42
CA GLU A 199 19.15 -28.58 8.64
C GLU A 199 18.63 -28.34 10.08
N PRO A 200 19.42 -28.60 11.15
CA PRO A 200 19.03 -28.23 12.50
C PRO A 200 18.74 -26.73 12.69
N PHE A 201 19.51 -25.87 12.01
CA PHE A 201 19.30 -24.42 12.07
C PHE A 201 17.97 -24.01 11.45
N GLU A 202 17.59 -24.60 10.31
CA GLU A 202 16.32 -24.30 9.65
C GLU A 202 15.11 -24.61 10.53
N ARG A 203 15.22 -25.63 11.40
CA ARG A 203 14.18 -26.04 12.36
C ARG A 203 14.09 -25.16 13.61
N LEU A 204 15.01 -24.21 13.79
CA LEU A 204 14.98 -23.32 14.94
C LEU A 204 13.70 -22.47 14.96
N PRO A 205 13.08 -22.28 16.14
CA PRO A 205 11.93 -21.40 16.28
C PRO A 205 12.33 -19.95 15.96
N PHE A 206 11.35 -19.15 15.54
CA PHE A 206 11.57 -17.74 15.19
C PHE A 206 12.37 -16.97 16.25
N ASP A 207 12.06 -17.11 17.54
CA ASP A 207 12.77 -16.40 18.62
C ASP A 207 14.27 -16.75 18.68
N ALA A 208 14.63 -17.99 18.37
CA ALA A 208 16.02 -18.42 18.33
C ALA A 208 16.73 -17.82 17.13
N LYS A 209 16.11 -17.88 15.94
CA LYS A 209 16.64 -17.24 14.72
C LYS A 209 16.80 -15.73 14.92
N LEU A 210 15.79 -15.07 15.47
CA LEU A 210 15.79 -13.64 15.75
C LEU A 210 16.90 -13.25 16.72
N ARG A 211 17.14 -14.05 17.78
CA ARG A 211 18.27 -13.82 18.70
C ARG A 211 19.62 -13.98 18.01
N ILE A 212 19.77 -14.94 17.11
CA ILE A 212 21.00 -15.12 16.33
C ILE A 212 21.21 -13.90 15.44
N TYR A 213 20.19 -13.51 14.67
CA TYR A 213 20.22 -12.31 13.82
C TYR A 213 20.64 -11.06 14.60
N ALA A 214 20.07 -10.85 15.78
CA ALA A 214 20.41 -9.69 16.59
C ALA A 214 21.81 -9.73 17.20
N LYS A 215 22.36 -10.91 17.50
CA LYS A 215 23.76 -11.05 17.92
C LYS A 215 24.70 -10.69 16.79
N GLU A 216 24.44 -11.21 15.59
CA GLU A 216 25.23 -10.91 14.38
C GLU A 216 25.21 -9.42 14.09
N LEU A 217 24.02 -8.80 14.14
CA LEU A 217 23.86 -7.39 13.85
C LEU A 217 24.50 -6.46 14.89
N LEU A 218 24.20 -6.68 16.18
CA LEU A 218 24.55 -5.74 17.23
C LEU A 218 25.94 -6.02 17.82
N SER A 219 26.61 -7.08 17.37
CA SER A 219 27.92 -7.52 17.86
C SER A 219 27.99 -7.60 19.39
N THR A 220 26.86 -7.93 20.03
CA THR A 220 26.73 -8.03 21.48
C THR A 220 25.91 -9.25 21.86
N THR A 221 26.29 -9.89 22.96
CA THR A 221 25.52 -10.94 23.62
C THR A 221 24.68 -10.40 24.77
N ASP A 222 24.93 -9.16 25.21
CA ASP A 222 24.22 -8.47 26.27
C ASP A 222 23.20 -7.48 25.70
N PHE A 223 22.00 -8.01 25.45
CA PHE A 223 20.88 -7.27 24.91
C PHE A 223 20.24 -6.27 25.89
N SER A 224 20.55 -6.35 27.18
CA SER A 224 19.99 -5.44 28.19
C SER A 224 20.44 -3.99 27.98
N LYS A 225 21.56 -3.80 27.27
CA LYS A 225 22.16 -2.51 26.94
C LYS A 225 21.60 -1.88 25.66
N VAL A 226 20.66 -2.53 24.98
CA VAL A 226 20.07 -2.04 23.73
C VAL A 226 18.58 -1.75 23.96
N PRO A 227 18.20 -0.50 24.29
CA PRO A 227 16.83 -0.15 24.67
C PRO A 227 15.77 -0.55 23.63
N VAL A 228 16.06 -0.29 22.36
CA VAL A 228 15.17 -0.64 21.22
C VAL A 228 14.91 -2.13 21.15
N TRP A 229 15.91 -2.96 21.49
CA TRP A 229 15.77 -4.41 21.50
C TRP A 229 14.87 -4.89 22.64
N SER A 230 15.02 -4.33 23.84
CA SER A 230 14.18 -4.71 24.98
C SER A 230 12.70 -4.46 24.68
N GLU A 231 12.39 -3.34 24.04
CA GLU A 231 11.01 -3.00 23.68
C GLU A 231 10.47 -3.89 22.56
N LEU A 232 11.24 -4.05 21.48
CA LEU A 232 10.93 -4.94 20.37
C LEU A 232 10.66 -6.38 20.84
N SER A 233 11.55 -6.92 21.68
CA SER A 233 11.42 -8.30 22.19
C SER A 233 10.20 -8.47 23.10
N GLY A 234 9.86 -7.46 23.91
CA GLY A 234 8.66 -7.44 24.73
C GLY A 234 7.38 -7.49 23.87
N LYS A 235 7.30 -6.63 22.85
CA LYS A 235 6.17 -6.59 21.91
C LYS A 235 6.06 -7.88 21.10
N LEU A 236 7.15 -8.37 20.52
CA LEU A 236 7.17 -9.62 19.76
C LEU A 236 6.74 -10.83 20.59
N LYS A 237 7.11 -10.89 21.88
CA LYS A 237 6.65 -11.96 22.78
C LYS A 237 5.13 -11.95 22.95
N ARG A 238 4.53 -10.77 23.11
CA ARG A 238 3.06 -10.62 23.18
C ARG A 238 2.40 -11.03 21.86
N LEU A 239 2.87 -10.50 20.73
CA LEU A 239 2.33 -10.79 19.40
C LEU A 239 2.42 -12.29 19.07
N LYS A 240 3.53 -12.94 19.42
CA LYS A 240 3.69 -14.40 19.24
C LYS A 240 2.71 -15.20 20.09
N SER A 241 2.48 -14.80 21.34
CA SER A 241 1.45 -15.44 22.18
C SER A 241 0.09 -15.35 21.50
N LEU A 242 -0.29 -14.14 21.06
CA LEU A 242 -1.54 -13.89 20.34
C LEU A 242 -1.65 -14.75 19.08
N ARG A 243 -0.60 -14.82 18.25
CA ARG A 243 -0.55 -15.68 17.06
C ARG A 243 -0.81 -17.14 17.41
N ASN A 244 -0.14 -17.66 18.44
CA ASN A 244 -0.27 -19.06 18.87
C ASN A 244 -1.66 -19.38 19.41
N ASP A 245 -2.23 -18.47 20.21
CA ASP A 245 -3.58 -18.64 20.76
C ASP A 245 -4.62 -18.74 19.64
N ILE A 246 -4.47 -17.89 18.61
CA ILE A 246 -5.33 -17.90 17.42
C ILE A 246 -5.11 -19.16 16.58
N ALA A 247 -3.87 -19.56 16.34
CA ALA A 247 -3.53 -20.74 15.53
C ALA A 247 -4.04 -22.05 16.17
N HIS A 248 -4.09 -22.12 17.49
CA HIS A 248 -4.56 -23.28 18.23
C HIS A 248 -6.04 -23.20 18.65
N ALA A 249 -6.79 -22.19 18.17
CA ALA A 249 -8.17 -21.91 18.56
C ALA A 249 -8.38 -21.89 20.09
N LYS A 250 -7.33 -21.52 20.84
CA LYS A 250 -7.37 -21.43 22.30
C LYS A 250 -8.01 -20.09 22.66
N GLY A 251 -9.32 -20.14 22.87
CA GLY A 251 -10.13 -18.98 23.17
C GLY A 251 -11.13 -18.73 22.05
N THR A 252 -12.41 -18.68 22.41
CA THR A 252 -13.54 -18.63 21.47
C THR A 252 -13.65 -17.31 20.68
N THR A 253 -12.76 -16.33 20.93
CA THR A 253 -12.95 -14.93 20.47
C THR A 253 -11.68 -14.08 20.68
N SER A 254 -10.47 -14.57 20.37
CA SER A 254 -9.29 -13.67 20.31
C SER A 254 -9.36 -12.84 19.02
N ASN A 255 -10.23 -11.83 19.03
CA ASN A 255 -10.25 -10.78 18.00
C ASN A 255 -8.92 -10.04 18.06
N ILE A 256 -8.28 -9.89 16.91
CA ILE A 256 -7.10 -9.04 16.76
C ILE A 256 -7.58 -7.60 16.78
N ALA A 257 -7.09 -6.79 17.72
CA ALA A 257 -7.41 -5.37 17.76
C ALA A 257 -6.54 -4.61 16.73
N ALA A 258 -6.99 -3.43 16.31
CA ALA A 258 -6.19 -2.55 15.45
C ALA A 258 -4.78 -2.29 16.04
N GLN A 259 -4.69 -2.13 17.37
CA GLN A 259 -3.41 -1.95 18.05
C GLN A 259 -2.46 -3.15 17.94
N ASP A 260 -2.98 -4.39 17.84
CA ASP A 260 -2.14 -5.58 17.62
C ASP A 260 -1.54 -5.58 16.21
N VAL A 261 -2.32 -5.12 15.23
CA VAL A 261 -1.88 -4.93 13.84
C VAL A 261 -0.82 -3.83 13.76
N ASP A 262 -1.06 -2.69 14.42
CA ASP A 262 -0.09 -1.59 14.53
C ASP A 262 1.22 -2.02 15.18
N ASP A 263 1.13 -2.73 16.31
CA ASP A 263 2.29 -3.26 17.02
C ASP A 263 3.08 -4.24 16.13
N ALA A 264 2.39 -5.08 15.35
CA ALA A 264 3.04 -6.01 14.42
C ALA A 264 3.75 -5.28 13.26
N PHE A 265 3.09 -4.29 12.65
CA PHE A 265 3.70 -3.46 11.62
C PHE A 265 4.90 -2.67 12.14
N ALA A 266 4.79 -2.08 13.34
CA ALA A 266 5.85 -1.36 14.01
C ALA A 266 7.07 -2.26 14.27
N CYS A 267 6.84 -3.48 14.80
CA CYS A 267 7.92 -4.45 15.01
C CYS A 267 8.62 -4.81 13.69
N ALA A 268 7.85 -4.99 12.61
CA ALA A 268 8.40 -5.25 11.28
C ALA A 268 9.28 -4.08 10.80
N CYS A 269 8.79 -2.84 10.91
CA CYS A 269 9.54 -1.64 10.53
C CYS A 269 10.86 -1.51 11.31
N ILE A 270 10.83 -1.75 12.63
CA ILE A 270 12.06 -1.71 13.46
C ILE A 270 13.03 -2.80 12.98
N LEU A 271 12.57 -4.03 12.80
CA LEU A 271 13.43 -5.13 12.33
C LEU A 271 14.06 -4.85 10.97
N PHE A 272 13.30 -4.31 10.03
CA PHE A 272 13.81 -4.02 8.69
C PHE A 272 14.79 -2.85 8.69
N SER A 273 14.57 -1.86 9.59
CA SER A 273 15.48 -0.73 9.78
C SER A 273 16.82 -1.10 10.39
N LEU A 274 16.89 -2.28 11.00
CA LEU A 274 18.10 -2.81 11.63
C LEU A 274 19.02 -3.52 10.61
N ALA A 275 18.61 -3.75 9.36
CA ALA A 275 19.43 -4.44 8.35
C ALA A 275 20.71 -3.66 7.95
N PRO A 276 21.89 -4.29 7.92
CA PRO A 276 23.16 -3.61 7.63
C PRO A 276 23.39 -3.28 6.14
N GLU A 277 22.77 -4.03 5.21
CA GLU A 277 22.99 -3.87 3.77
C GLU A 277 22.29 -2.65 3.14
N ARG A 278 21.46 -1.94 3.92
CA ARG A 278 20.85 -0.70 3.46
C ARG A 278 21.33 0.44 4.36
N THR A 279 22.40 1.09 3.94
CA THR A 279 23.02 2.27 4.58
C THR A 279 22.10 3.51 4.68
N ASN A 280 20.84 3.43 4.20
CA ASN A 280 19.87 4.53 4.15
C ASN A 280 18.66 4.41 5.11
N TRP A 281 18.75 3.65 6.21
CA TRP A 281 17.63 3.52 7.18
C TRP A 281 17.74 4.35 8.44
N LYS A 282 18.90 4.99 8.70
CA LYS A 282 18.97 6.11 9.64
C LYS A 282 17.84 7.12 9.39
N PRO A 283 17.50 7.48 8.14
CA PRO A 283 16.31 8.25 7.81
C PRO A 283 14.99 7.65 8.29
N VAL A 284 14.73 6.33 8.27
CA VAL A 284 13.42 5.76 8.66
C VAL A 284 13.22 5.87 10.16
N TYR A 285 14.20 5.43 10.95
CA TYR A 285 14.17 5.56 12.40
C TYR A 285 14.18 7.04 12.80
N SER A 286 15.03 7.87 12.21
CA SER A 286 15.11 9.32 12.55
C SER A 286 13.90 10.13 12.06
N TYR A 287 13.27 9.79 10.93
CA TYR A 287 12.06 10.44 10.40
C TYR A 287 10.80 10.02 11.15
N LEU A 288 10.70 8.76 11.56
CA LEU A 288 9.59 8.30 12.38
C LEU A 288 9.72 8.80 13.84
N LEU A 289 10.93 9.18 14.27
CA LEU A 289 11.22 9.85 15.53
C LEU A 289 11.13 11.40 15.48
N ALA A 290 10.94 12.00 14.31
CA ALA A 290 10.72 13.44 14.10
C ALA A 290 9.21 13.75 14.04
#